data_AF-A0A8J4TVU8-F1
#
_entry.id   AF-A0A8J4TVU8-F1
#
_cell.length_a   1.000
_cell.length_b   1.000
_cell.length_c   1.000
_cell.angle_alpha   90.00
_cell.angle_beta   90.00
_cell.angle_gamma   90.00
#
_symmetry.space_group_name_H-M   'P 1'
#
loop_
_entity.id
_entity.type
_entity.pdbx_description
1 polymer ?
#
loop_
_entity_poly.entity_id
_entity_poly.type
_entity_poly.pdbx_seq_one_letter_code
_entity_poly.pdbx_strand_id
1 'polypeptide(L)'
;FDVRIEAMVLQEEFSPSCSAMSRELNVVRLATEELMTCEELHAILHLVLQAGNIMNQGGYAGNAVGFKLSSLLSLADTKANKPGMNLLHFVALEAQKKDENLLKFPEKLTHVQSAARISVENIDAELSSLSVRMQALEEKIERDPQLLLQLNPFVQSSTQTLEELKQCRLNLRSEGNVLIDFFCEDKDTFKLDECFRIFQDFCLKFEKAVK
;
A
#
# COMPACT_ATOMS: atom_id res chain seq x y z
N PHE A 1 11.36 24.02 -34.43
CA PHE A 1 12.20 24.15 -33.24
C PHE A 1 11.46 23.67 -31.99
N ASP A 2 10.19 24.00 -31.84
CA ASP A 2 9.37 23.62 -30.67
C ASP A 2 9.35 22.11 -30.37
N VAL A 3 9.15 21.24 -31.37
CA VAL A 3 9.16 19.77 -31.19
C VAL A 3 10.50 19.26 -30.66
N ARG A 4 11.62 19.88 -31.05
CA ARG A 4 12.96 19.49 -30.58
C ARG A 4 13.15 19.85 -29.11
N ILE A 5 12.67 21.03 -28.69
CA ILE A 5 12.72 21.45 -27.29
C ILE A 5 11.79 20.58 -26.43
N GLU A 6 10.58 20.30 -26.91
CA GLU A 6 9.63 19.40 -26.27
C GLU A 6 10.22 18.00 -26.08
N ALA A 7 10.89 17.46 -27.11
CA ALA A 7 11.58 16.17 -27.03
C ALA A 7 12.71 16.18 -25.99
N MET A 8 13.54 17.23 -25.97
CA MET A 8 14.64 17.35 -25.00
C MET A 8 14.12 17.42 -23.56
N VAL A 9 13.06 18.19 -23.31
CA VAL A 9 12.43 18.26 -21.98
C VAL A 9 11.87 16.89 -21.59
N LEU A 10 11.15 16.23 -22.50
CA LEU A 10 10.59 14.91 -22.21
C LEU A 10 11.69 13.88 -21.95
N GLN A 11 12.80 13.91 -22.68
CA GLN A 11 13.95 13.01 -22.46
C GLN A 11 14.55 13.16 -21.05
N GLU A 12 14.72 14.39 -20.59
CA GLU A 12 15.26 14.69 -19.26
C GLU A 12 14.28 14.29 -18.13
N GLU A 13 12.98 14.51 -18.33
CA GLU A 13 11.96 14.19 -17.33
C GLU A 13 11.60 12.69 -17.26
N PHE A 14 11.68 11.97 -18.39
CA PHE A 14 11.14 10.63 -18.53
C PHE A 14 11.76 9.63 -17.55
N SER A 15 13.10 9.57 -17.50
CA SER A 15 13.80 8.59 -16.67
C SER A 15 13.57 8.81 -15.17
N PRO A 16 13.68 10.05 -14.64
CA PRO A 16 13.32 10.35 -13.26
C PRO A 16 11.86 9.99 -12.89
N SER A 17 10.88 10.36 -13.73
CA SER A 17 9.46 10.04 -13.49
C SER A 17 9.21 8.53 -13.47
N CYS A 18 9.71 7.79 -14.46
CA CYS A 18 9.57 6.34 -14.51
C CYS A 18 10.25 5.65 -13.31
N SER A 19 11.43 6.13 -12.92
CA SER A 19 12.15 5.60 -11.75
C SER A 19 11.41 5.86 -10.44
N ALA A 20 10.80 7.05 -10.29
CA ALA A 20 9.99 7.39 -9.13
C ALA A 20 8.74 6.49 -9.03
N MET A 21 7.98 6.37 -10.12
CA MET A 21 6.79 5.50 -10.18
C MET A 21 7.17 4.03 -9.91
N SER A 22 8.24 3.52 -10.51
CA SER A 22 8.71 2.15 -10.30
C SER A 22 9.04 1.87 -8.82
N ARG A 23 9.74 2.82 -8.17
CA ARG A 23 10.05 2.72 -6.74
C ARG A 23 8.79 2.69 -5.89
N GLU A 24 7.84 3.59 -6.16
CA GLU A 24 6.59 3.65 -5.41
C GLU A 24 5.74 2.39 -5.58
N LEU A 25 5.61 1.89 -6.81
CA LEU A 25 4.94 0.62 -7.08
C LEU A 25 5.59 -0.53 -6.32
N ASN A 26 6.93 -0.60 -6.27
CA ASN A 26 7.63 -1.64 -5.55
C ASN A 26 7.42 -1.54 -4.02
N VAL A 27 7.39 -0.33 -3.45
CA VAL A 27 7.10 -0.14 -2.01
C VAL A 27 5.69 -0.65 -1.69
N VAL A 28 4.70 -0.31 -2.51
CA VAL A 28 3.31 -0.76 -2.32
C VAL A 28 3.20 -2.29 -2.47
N ARG A 29 3.93 -2.87 -3.43
CA ARG A 29 4.00 -4.32 -3.64
C ARG A 29 4.57 -5.03 -2.41
N LEU A 30 5.71 -4.56 -1.90
CA LEU A 30 6.36 -5.15 -0.72
C LEU A 30 5.47 -5.01 0.53
N ALA A 31 4.81 -3.87 0.74
CA ALA A 31 3.87 -3.71 1.86
C ALA A 31 2.66 -4.65 1.74
N THR A 32 2.18 -4.91 0.52
CA THR A 32 1.10 -5.88 0.26
C THR A 32 1.55 -7.30 0.64
N GLU A 33 2.75 -7.68 0.23
CA GLU A 33 3.35 -8.99 0.54
C GLU A 33 3.60 -9.17 2.05
N GLU A 34 4.12 -8.14 2.73
CA GLU A 34 4.32 -8.12 4.18
C GLU A 34 3.01 -8.39 4.94
N LEU A 35 1.91 -7.69 4.58
CA LEU A 35 0.61 -7.90 5.22
C LEU A 35 0.00 -9.28 4.94
N MET A 36 0.24 -9.83 3.75
CA MET A 36 -0.23 -11.18 3.38
C MET A 36 0.52 -12.31 4.08
N THR A 37 1.78 -12.10 4.46
CA THR A 37 2.67 -13.17 4.90
C THR A 37 3.13 -13.06 6.35
N CYS A 38 2.85 -11.94 7.02
CA CYS A 38 3.23 -11.75 8.43
C CYS A 38 2.32 -12.57 9.37
N GLU A 39 2.77 -13.79 9.69
CA GLU A 39 2.07 -14.70 10.60
C GLU A 39 1.86 -14.09 12.00
N GLU A 40 2.82 -13.31 12.50
CA GLU A 40 2.69 -12.64 13.79
C GLU A 40 1.58 -11.59 13.78
N LEU A 41 1.46 -10.80 12.70
CA LEU A 41 0.34 -9.88 12.53
C LEU A 41 -0.99 -10.64 12.58
N HIS A 42 -1.10 -11.76 11.84
CA HIS A 42 -2.33 -12.54 11.81
C HIS A 42 -2.67 -13.13 13.18
N ALA A 43 -1.67 -13.60 13.93
CA ALA A 43 -1.84 -14.05 15.31
C ALA A 43 -2.30 -12.91 16.24
N ILE A 44 -1.76 -11.71 16.08
CA ILE A 44 -2.20 -10.51 16.81
C ILE A 44 -3.65 -10.16 16.46
N LEU A 45 -4.04 -10.17 15.18
CA LEU A 45 -5.43 -9.94 14.77
C LEU A 45 -6.39 -10.98 15.37
N HIS A 46 -5.94 -12.23 15.49
CA HIS A 46 -6.71 -13.27 16.18
C HIS A 46 -6.86 -12.98 17.68
N LEU A 47 -5.81 -12.53 18.34
CA LEU A 47 -5.87 -12.11 19.75
C LEU A 47 -6.80 -10.91 19.95
N VAL A 48 -6.79 -9.95 19.02
CA VAL A 48 -7.75 -8.83 19.02
C VAL A 48 -9.20 -9.34 18.97
N LEU A 49 -9.50 -10.29 18.07
CA LEU A 49 -10.83 -10.90 17.98
C LEU A 49 -11.22 -11.61 19.29
N GLN A 50 -10.33 -12.42 19.84
CA GLN A 50 -10.58 -13.14 21.10
C GLN A 50 -10.83 -12.18 22.26
N ALA A 51 -9.98 -11.18 22.41
CA ALA A 51 -10.11 -10.19 23.46
C ALA A 51 -11.38 -9.34 23.30
N GLY A 52 -11.72 -8.94 22.07
CA GLY A 52 -12.96 -8.24 21.75
C GLY A 52 -14.20 -9.07 22.10
N ASN A 53 -14.20 -10.38 21.81
CA ASN A 53 -15.30 -11.29 22.15
C ASN A 53 -15.48 -11.48 23.66
N ILE A 54 -14.37 -11.58 24.40
CA ILE A 54 -14.41 -11.68 25.87
C ILE A 54 -14.95 -10.38 26.47
N MET A 55 -14.45 -9.23 26.02
CA MET A 55 -14.87 -7.93 26.55
C MET A 55 -16.33 -7.60 26.24
N ASN A 56 -16.84 -8.05 25.09
CA ASN A 56 -18.22 -7.82 24.66
C ASN A 56 -19.15 -9.01 24.94
N GLN A 57 -18.77 -9.93 25.83
CA GLN A 57 -19.58 -11.10 26.14
C GLN A 57 -20.98 -10.68 26.64
N GLY A 58 -22.03 -11.20 25.99
CA GLY A 58 -23.43 -10.86 26.28
C GLY A 58 -23.93 -9.56 25.65
N GLY A 59 -23.07 -8.80 24.96
CA GLY A 59 -23.44 -7.65 24.15
C GLY A 59 -23.59 -7.99 22.66
N TYR A 60 -24.04 -7.01 21.87
CA TYR A 60 -24.22 -7.14 20.42
C TYR A 60 -22.92 -7.47 19.65
N ALA A 61 -21.77 -7.03 20.18
CA ALA A 61 -20.44 -7.25 19.58
C ALA A 61 -19.72 -8.51 20.13
N GLY A 62 -20.39 -9.34 20.92
CA GLY A 62 -19.85 -10.62 21.38
C GLY A 62 -20.04 -11.75 20.36
N ASN A 63 -19.24 -12.82 20.47
CA ASN A 63 -19.25 -13.99 19.57
C ASN A 63 -19.04 -13.65 18.07
N ALA A 64 -18.31 -12.59 17.78
CA ALA A 64 -17.89 -12.25 16.43
C ALA A 64 -16.94 -13.32 15.87
N VAL A 65 -17.07 -13.60 14.58
CA VAL A 65 -16.16 -14.48 13.81
C VAL A 65 -15.06 -13.70 13.09
N GLY A 66 -15.16 -12.38 13.08
CA GLY A 66 -14.22 -11.43 12.46
C GLY A 66 -14.63 -9.99 12.77
N PHE A 67 -13.81 -9.04 12.36
CA PHE A 67 -14.08 -7.61 12.49
C PHE A 67 -13.56 -6.86 11.27
N LYS A 68 -14.14 -5.67 11.00
CA LYS A 68 -13.68 -4.78 9.93
C LYS A 68 -12.36 -4.12 10.29
N LEU A 69 -11.45 -3.93 9.34
CA LEU A 69 -10.11 -3.36 9.57
C LEU A 69 -10.19 -1.99 10.25
N SER A 70 -11.19 -1.17 9.92
CA SER A 70 -11.45 0.12 10.57
C SER A 70 -11.61 0.02 12.09
N SER A 71 -12.03 -1.13 12.62
CA SER A 71 -12.13 -1.38 14.07
C SER A 71 -10.78 -1.28 14.78
N LEU A 72 -9.68 -1.58 14.08
CA LEU A 72 -8.31 -1.49 14.62
C LEU A 72 -7.99 -0.07 15.12
N LEU A 73 -8.55 0.95 14.48
CA LEU A 73 -8.35 2.36 14.83
C LEU A 73 -8.92 2.70 16.22
N SER A 74 -9.95 1.98 16.67
CA SER A 74 -10.67 2.23 17.94
C SER A 74 -10.23 1.36 19.11
N LEU A 75 -9.28 0.43 18.92
CA LEU A 75 -8.88 -0.51 19.98
C LEU A 75 -8.29 0.20 21.20
N ALA A 76 -7.56 1.30 20.99
CA ALA A 76 -6.98 2.07 22.07
C ALA A 76 -8.04 2.84 22.91
N ASP A 77 -9.22 3.07 22.36
CA ASP A 77 -10.33 3.79 23.01
C ASP A 77 -11.26 2.83 23.79
N THR A 78 -11.16 1.53 23.51
CA THR A 78 -11.98 0.50 24.15
C THR A 78 -11.41 0.16 25.52
N LYS A 79 -11.95 0.80 26.57
CA LYS A 79 -11.50 0.61 27.96
C LYS A 79 -11.81 -0.80 28.47
N ALA A 80 -10.85 -1.39 29.17
CA ALA A 80 -11.05 -2.63 29.91
C ALA A 80 -11.70 -2.35 31.27
N ASN A 81 -12.21 -3.42 31.91
CA ASN A 81 -12.75 -3.35 33.28
C ASN A 81 -11.70 -2.94 34.33
N LYS A 82 -10.41 -3.00 33.97
CA LYS A 82 -9.29 -2.55 34.81
C LYS A 82 -8.98 -1.07 34.52
N PRO A 83 -9.00 -0.18 35.53
CA PRO A 83 -8.63 1.22 35.36
C PRO A 83 -7.22 1.38 34.76
N GLY A 84 -7.09 2.23 33.75
CA GLY A 84 -5.82 2.51 33.07
C GLY A 84 -5.42 1.50 31.98
N MET A 85 -6.28 0.53 31.67
CA MET A 85 -6.02 -0.49 30.65
C MET A 85 -7.07 -0.43 29.54
N ASN A 86 -6.63 -0.49 28.28
CA ASN A 86 -7.52 -0.65 27.12
C ASN A 86 -7.33 -2.03 26.47
N LEU A 87 -8.18 -2.35 25.49
CA LEU A 87 -8.15 -3.61 24.75
C LEU A 87 -6.78 -3.86 24.10
N LEU A 88 -6.11 -2.83 23.58
CA LEU A 88 -4.80 -3.00 22.95
C LEU A 88 -3.70 -3.39 23.93
N HIS A 89 -3.68 -2.82 25.15
CA HIS A 89 -2.76 -3.25 26.21
C HIS A 89 -3.04 -4.71 26.63
N PHE A 90 -4.32 -5.12 26.64
CA PHE A 90 -4.68 -6.51 26.93
C PHE A 90 -4.13 -7.45 25.86
N VAL A 91 -4.32 -7.12 24.59
CA VAL A 91 -3.79 -7.89 23.46
C VAL A 91 -2.26 -7.99 23.54
N ALA A 92 -1.56 -6.90 23.85
CA ALA A 92 -0.11 -6.91 24.01
C ALA A 92 0.36 -7.85 25.14
N LEU A 93 -0.33 -7.84 26.29
CA LEU A 93 -0.02 -8.76 27.40
C LEU A 93 -0.29 -10.22 27.03
N GLU A 94 -1.41 -10.51 26.36
CA GLU A 94 -1.73 -11.88 25.93
C GLU A 94 -0.76 -12.37 24.85
N ALA A 95 -0.34 -11.49 23.94
CA ALA A 95 0.70 -11.78 22.96
C ALA A 95 2.02 -12.14 23.65
N GLN A 96 2.48 -11.32 24.61
CA GLN A 96 3.71 -11.57 25.36
C GLN A 96 3.69 -12.91 26.10
N LYS A 97 2.56 -13.27 26.73
CA LYS A 97 2.40 -14.56 27.42
C LYS A 97 2.45 -15.75 26.47
N LYS A 98 1.95 -15.59 25.25
CA LYS A 98 1.86 -16.65 24.25
C LYS A 98 3.20 -16.87 23.55
N ASP A 99 3.79 -15.78 23.04
CA ASP A 99 5.11 -15.75 22.42
C ASP A 99 5.58 -14.29 22.31
N GLU A 100 6.70 -13.96 22.95
CA GLU A 100 7.28 -12.62 22.95
C GLU A 100 7.63 -12.12 21.54
N ASN A 101 7.88 -13.02 20.58
CA ASN A 101 8.15 -12.63 19.19
C ASN A 101 6.94 -11.99 18.51
N LEU A 102 5.72 -12.26 18.98
CA LEU A 102 4.51 -11.60 18.46
C LEU A 102 4.55 -10.08 18.65
N LEU A 103 5.26 -9.59 19.68
CA LEU A 103 5.40 -8.16 19.92
C LEU A 103 6.21 -7.43 18.84
N LYS A 104 7.01 -8.19 18.06
CA LYS A 104 7.92 -7.68 17.05
C LYS A 104 7.31 -7.67 15.64
N PHE A 105 6.02 -7.99 15.49
CA PHE A 105 5.37 -7.92 14.18
C PHE A 105 5.52 -6.54 13.49
N PRO A 106 5.53 -5.37 14.19
CA PRO A 106 5.69 -4.08 13.50
C PRO A 106 7.04 -3.97 12.79
N GLU A 107 8.08 -4.62 13.33
CA GLU A 107 9.42 -4.65 12.73
C GLU A 107 9.45 -5.43 11.40
N LYS A 108 8.47 -6.32 11.17
CA LYS A 108 8.33 -7.07 9.93
C LYS A 108 7.54 -6.31 8.85
N LEU A 109 6.86 -5.23 9.20
CA LEU A 109 6.04 -4.42 8.31
C LEU A 109 6.80 -3.16 7.86
N THR A 110 7.99 -3.38 7.28
CA THR A 110 8.97 -2.31 7.02
C THR A 110 8.54 -1.32 5.95
N HIS A 111 7.67 -1.74 5.02
CA HIS A 111 7.22 -0.89 3.91
C HIS A 111 5.85 -0.24 4.17
N VAL A 112 5.06 -0.73 5.12
CA VAL A 112 3.70 -0.24 5.40
C VAL A 112 3.67 1.26 5.68
N GLN A 113 4.61 1.80 6.47
CA GLN A 113 4.69 3.24 6.75
C GLN A 113 4.91 4.08 5.48
N SER A 114 5.74 3.59 4.56
CA SER A 114 6.04 4.28 3.31
C SER A 114 4.86 4.16 2.34
N ALA A 115 4.28 2.96 2.23
CA ALA A 115 3.12 2.68 1.39
C ALA A 115 1.89 3.52 1.79
N ALA A 116 1.69 3.77 3.09
CA ALA A 116 0.62 4.62 3.61
C ALA A 116 0.67 6.09 3.13
N ARG A 117 1.79 6.53 2.56
CA ARG A 117 2.00 7.89 2.02
C ARG A 117 1.90 7.96 0.50
N ILE A 118 1.83 6.81 -0.17
CA ILE A 118 1.80 6.72 -1.63
C ILE A 118 0.34 6.69 -2.09
N SER A 119 0.01 7.56 -3.05
CA SER A 119 -1.28 7.57 -3.72
C SER A 119 -1.16 6.81 -5.03
N VAL A 120 -1.82 5.65 -5.11
CA VAL A 120 -1.81 4.83 -6.33
C VAL A 120 -2.52 5.56 -7.47
N GLU A 121 -3.54 6.37 -7.17
CA GLU A 121 -4.21 7.23 -8.14
C GLU A 121 -3.28 8.30 -8.74
N ASN A 122 -2.33 8.83 -7.95
CA ASN A 122 -1.35 9.78 -8.48
C ASN A 122 -0.39 9.10 -9.46
N ILE A 123 0.04 7.85 -9.16
CA ILE A 123 0.84 7.05 -10.08
C ILE A 123 0.07 6.81 -11.38
N ASP A 124 -1.21 6.45 -11.31
CA ASP A 124 -2.06 6.25 -12.48
C ASP A 124 -2.19 7.53 -13.32
N ALA A 125 -2.32 8.69 -12.67
CA ALA A 125 -2.38 9.99 -13.33
C ALA A 125 -1.05 10.38 -14.01
N GLU A 126 0.09 10.17 -13.33
CA GLU A 126 1.42 10.45 -13.87
C GLU A 126 1.75 9.54 -15.05
N LEU A 127 1.49 8.23 -14.92
CA LEU A 127 1.69 7.24 -15.98
C LEU A 127 0.84 7.57 -17.22
N SER A 128 -0.41 7.98 -17.01
CA SER A 128 -1.32 8.39 -18.10
C SER A 128 -0.82 9.66 -18.79
N SER A 129 -0.45 10.68 -18.01
CA SER A 129 0.09 11.94 -18.53
C SER A 129 1.36 11.71 -19.35
N LEU A 130 2.31 10.93 -18.82
CA LEU A 130 3.56 10.63 -19.50
C LEU A 130 3.33 9.81 -20.78
N SER A 131 2.41 8.84 -20.75
CA SER A 131 2.03 8.05 -21.93
C SER A 131 1.46 8.92 -23.04
N VAL A 132 0.53 9.84 -22.71
CA VAL A 132 -0.07 10.75 -23.70
C VAL A 132 0.98 11.69 -24.30
N ARG A 133 1.86 12.26 -23.46
CA ARG A 133 2.96 13.13 -23.93
C ARG A 133 3.91 12.37 -24.87
N MET A 134 4.24 11.12 -24.54
CA MET A 134 5.11 10.28 -25.37
C MET A 134 4.47 9.97 -26.73
N GLN A 135 3.19 9.59 -26.75
CA GLN A 135 2.45 9.35 -27.99
C GLN A 135 2.36 10.62 -28.84
N ALA A 136 2.05 11.76 -28.23
CA ALA A 136 1.98 13.04 -28.95
C ALA A 136 3.35 13.44 -29.54
N LEU A 137 4.46 13.13 -28.87
CA LEU A 137 5.79 13.34 -29.41
C LEU A 137 6.04 12.43 -30.62
N GLU A 138 5.69 11.14 -30.51
CA GLU A 138 5.84 10.16 -31.59
C GLU A 138 5.12 10.61 -32.87
N GLU A 139 3.84 11.00 -32.76
CA GLU A 139 3.05 11.50 -33.89
C GLU A 139 3.63 12.78 -34.54
N LYS A 140 4.25 13.65 -33.74
CA LYS A 140 4.89 14.88 -34.23
C LYS A 140 6.18 14.60 -35.00
N ILE A 141 6.97 13.61 -34.55
CA ILE A 141 8.29 13.32 -35.14
C ILE A 141 8.19 12.44 -36.39
N GLU A 142 7.10 11.67 -36.57
CA GLU A 142 6.86 10.86 -37.79
C GLU A 142 6.94 11.68 -39.08
N ARG A 143 6.61 12.97 -39.01
CA ARG A 143 6.60 13.90 -40.16
C ARG A 143 7.98 14.49 -40.49
N ASP A 144 9.00 14.22 -39.68
CA ASP A 144 10.39 14.68 -39.86
C ASP A 144 11.36 13.48 -39.79
N PRO A 145 11.77 12.92 -40.95
CA PRO A 145 12.64 11.74 -40.99
C PRO A 145 13.98 11.91 -40.27
N GLN A 146 14.53 13.13 -40.24
CA GLN A 146 15.81 13.37 -39.60
C GLN A 146 15.66 13.41 -38.08
N LEU A 147 14.59 14.04 -37.58
CA LEU A 147 14.28 14.05 -36.16
C LEU A 147 13.85 12.66 -35.66
N LEU A 148 13.09 11.92 -36.46
CA LEU A 148 12.72 10.54 -36.19
C LEU A 148 13.97 9.68 -35.97
N LEU A 149 14.94 9.71 -36.88
CA LEU A 149 16.19 8.96 -36.73
C LEU A 149 16.96 9.32 -35.44
N GLN A 150 16.93 10.59 -35.04
CA GLN A 150 17.62 11.06 -33.83
C GLN A 150 16.92 10.60 -32.54
N LEU A 151 15.59 10.55 -32.53
CA LEU A 151 14.80 10.25 -31.34
C LEU A 151 14.33 8.79 -31.24
N ASN A 152 14.47 8.01 -32.32
CA ASN A 152 14.02 6.61 -32.36
C ASN A 152 14.51 5.75 -31.16
N PRO A 153 15.80 5.80 -30.76
CA PRO A 153 16.25 5.03 -29.60
C PRO A 153 15.52 5.40 -28.30
N PHE A 154 15.22 6.69 -28.12
CA PHE A 154 14.47 7.17 -26.97
C PHE A 154 13.01 6.71 -27.03
N VAL A 155 12.34 6.89 -28.18
CA VAL A 155 10.95 6.47 -28.38
C VAL A 155 10.77 4.98 -28.09
N GLN A 156 11.65 4.14 -28.61
CA GLN A 156 11.61 2.69 -28.38
C GLN A 156 11.80 2.35 -26.90
N SER A 157 12.85 2.89 -26.27
CA SER A 157 13.14 2.64 -24.85
C SER A 157 12.03 3.14 -23.93
N SER A 158 11.49 4.32 -24.20
CA SER A 158 10.40 4.92 -23.43
C SER A 158 9.10 4.15 -23.59
N THR A 159 8.77 3.72 -24.80
CA THR A 159 7.57 2.90 -25.04
C THR A 159 7.64 1.58 -24.27
N GLN A 160 8.79 0.89 -24.32
CA GLN A 160 9.00 -0.33 -23.56
C GLN A 160 8.87 -0.08 -22.05
N THR A 161 9.54 0.96 -21.53
CA THR A 161 9.50 1.30 -20.10
C THR A 161 8.08 1.62 -19.62
N LEU A 162 7.30 2.35 -20.42
CA LEU A 162 5.90 2.66 -20.10
C LEU A 162 5.04 1.39 -20.06
N GLU A 163 5.27 0.44 -20.98
CA GLU A 163 4.54 -0.83 -21.00
C GLU A 163 4.87 -1.70 -19.79
N GLU A 164 6.15 -1.77 -19.41
CA GLU A 164 6.59 -2.47 -18.20
C GLU A 164 5.96 -1.86 -16.94
N LEU A 165 5.91 -0.52 -16.83
CA LEU A 165 5.25 0.16 -15.72
C LEU A 165 3.74 -0.11 -15.66
N LYS A 166 3.06 -0.09 -16.81
CA LYS A 166 1.63 -0.46 -16.91
C LYS A 166 1.41 -1.89 -16.44
N GLN A 167 2.24 -2.83 -16.88
CA GLN A 167 2.12 -4.22 -16.46
C GLN A 167 2.37 -4.40 -14.95
N CYS A 168 3.41 -3.75 -14.40
CA CYS A 168 3.66 -3.73 -12.96
C CYS A 168 2.46 -3.18 -12.18
N ARG A 169 1.86 -2.09 -12.66
CA ARG A 169 0.68 -1.49 -12.05
C ARG A 169 -0.55 -2.40 -12.09
N LEU A 170 -0.78 -3.12 -13.18
CA LEU A 170 -1.86 -4.09 -13.33
C LEU A 170 -1.67 -5.29 -12.39
N ASN A 171 -0.44 -5.82 -12.30
CA ASN A 171 -0.11 -6.90 -11.37
C ASN A 171 -0.37 -6.47 -9.93
N LEU A 172 0.10 -5.27 -9.56
CA LEU A 172 -0.13 -4.70 -8.23
C LEU A 172 -1.62 -4.52 -7.91
N ARG A 173 -2.44 -4.17 -8.90
CA ARG A 173 -3.90 -4.09 -8.73
C ARG A 173 -4.48 -5.46 -8.38
N SER A 174 -4.03 -6.52 -9.05
CA SER A 174 -4.46 -7.88 -8.77
C SER A 174 -4.06 -8.31 -7.36
N GLU A 175 -2.79 -8.10 -6.98
CA GLU A 175 -2.26 -8.43 -5.65
C GLU A 175 -2.99 -7.64 -4.55
N GLY A 176 -3.23 -6.34 -4.77
CA GLY A 176 -4.00 -5.49 -3.85
C GLY A 176 -5.43 -5.98 -3.67
N ASN A 177 -6.10 -6.44 -4.74
CA ASN A 177 -7.44 -7.03 -4.63
C ASN A 177 -7.44 -8.33 -3.83
N VAL A 178 -6.40 -9.15 -3.96
CA VAL A 178 -6.24 -10.37 -3.14
C VAL A 178 -6.05 -10.02 -1.67
N LEU A 179 -5.29 -8.97 -1.36
CA LEU A 179 -5.13 -8.47 0.01
C LEU A 179 -6.46 -7.99 0.61
N ILE A 180 -7.24 -7.23 -0.17
CA ILE A 180 -8.56 -6.73 0.24
C ILE A 180 -9.51 -7.90 0.52
N ASP A 181 -9.52 -8.91 -0.35
CA ASP A 181 -10.29 -10.16 -0.14
C ASP A 181 -9.83 -10.91 1.12
N PHE A 182 -8.51 -11.02 1.32
CA PHE A 182 -7.92 -11.71 2.46
C PHE A 182 -8.42 -11.12 3.79
N PHE A 183 -8.54 -9.79 3.87
CA PHE A 183 -9.10 -9.10 5.04
C PHE A 183 -10.63 -8.92 5.01
N CYS A 184 -11.32 -9.52 4.04
CA CYS A 184 -12.78 -9.46 3.90
C CYS A 184 -13.33 -8.04 3.80
N GLU A 185 -12.59 -7.16 3.12
CA GLU A 185 -13.02 -5.80 2.78
C GLU A 185 -13.66 -5.72 1.39
N ASP A 186 -14.41 -4.64 1.17
CA ASP A 186 -15.15 -4.43 -0.07
C ASP A 186 -14.26 -3.72 -1.11
N LYS A 187 -14.03 -4.36 -2.26
CA LYS A 187 -13.12 -3.86 -3.31
C LYS A 187 -13.57 -2.57 -3.98
N ASP A 188 -14.87 -2.26 -3.94
CA ASP A 188 -15.43 -1.09 -4.60
C ASP A 188 -15.31 0.15 -3.72
N THR A 189 -15.22 -0.05 -2.40
CA THR A 189 -15.21 1.05 -1.42
C THR A 189 -13.90 1.17 -0.65
N PHE A 190 -13.19 0.07 -0.44
CA PHE A 190 -11.98 0.02 0.36
C PHE A 190 -10.73 0.13 -0.52
N LYS A 191 -9.90 1.13 -0.23
CA LYS A 191 -8.71 1.40 -1.01
C LYS A 191 -7.44 0.84 -0.38
N LEU A 192 -6.46 0.54 -1.23
CA LEU A 192 -5.19 -0.04 -0.78
C LEU A 192 -4.37 0.94 0.09
N ASP A 193 -4.40 2.24 -0.22
CA ASP A 193 -3.77 3.29 0.60
C ASP A 193 -4.46 3.46 1.96
N GLU A 194 -5.77 3.26 2.05
CA GLU A 194 -6.50 3.17 3.32
C GLU A 194 -6.07 1.96 4.15
N CYS A 195 -5.91 0.78 3.52
CA CYS A 195 -5.40 -0.42 4.17
C CYS A 195 -4.06 -0.16 4.88
N PHE A 196 -3.08 0.41 4.17
CA PHE A 196 -1.77 0.69 4.76
C PHE A 196 -1.83 1.74 5.86
N ARG A 197 -2.70 2.76 5.73
CA ARG A 197 -2.89 3.77 6.79
C ARG A 197 -3.45 3.15 8.07
N ILE A 198 -4.40 2.22 7.96
CA ILE A 198 -4.96 1.50 9.10
C ILE A 198 -3.86 0.66 9.79
N PHE A 199 -3.09 -0.11 9.03
CA PHE A 199 -2.04 -0.94 9.62
C PHE A 199 -0.88 -0.10 10.19
N GLN A 200 -0.53 1.02 9.56
CA GLN A 200 0.45 1.95 10.11
C GLN A 200 0.01 2.51 11.47
N ASP A 201 -1.23 2.99 11.58
CA ASP A 201 -1.77 3.49 12.84
C ASP A 201 -1.85 2.39 13.90
N PHE A 202 -2.28 1.18 13.49
CA PHE A 202 -2.31 0.02 14.37
C PHE A 202 -0.93 -0.32 14.93
N CYS A 203 0.11 -0.39 14.10
CA CYS A 203 1.49 -0.60 14.55
C CYS A 203 1.92 0.46 15.59
N LEU A 204 1.71 1.74 15.29
CA LEU A 204 2.09 2.84 16.18
C LEU A 204 1.35 2.79 17.53
N LYS A 205 0.07 2.43 17.53
CA LYS A 205 -0.72 2.26 18.75
C LYS A 205 -0.29 1.02 19.53
N PHE A 206 0.01 -0.08 18.83
CA PHE A 206 0.45 -1.31 19.45
C PHE A 206 1.80 -1.14 20.15
N GLU A 207 2.79 -0.54 19.48
CA GLU A 207 4.09 -0.23 20.06
C GLU A 207 4.00 0.65 21.32
N LYS A 208 3.05 1.58 21.34
CA LYS A 208 2.76 2.40 22.54
C LYS A 208 2.16 1.59 23.68
N ALA A 209 1.34 0.58 23.37
CA ALA A 209 0.69 -0.27 24.36
C ALA A 209 1.62 -1.36 24.93
N VAL A 210 2.71 -1.68 24.23
CA VAL A 210 3.76 -2.61 24.70
C VAL A 210 4.70 -1.93 25.73
N LYS A 211 4.86 -0.61 25.65
CA LYS A 211 5.70 0.19 26.57
C LYS A 211 5.00 0.46 27.90
#